data_AF-A0AAW2U1S3-F1
#
_entry.id   AF-A0AAW2U1S3-F1
#
_cell.length_a   1.000
_cell.length_b   1.000
_cell.length_c   1.000
_cell.angle_alpha   90.00
_cell.angle_beta   90.00
_cell.angle_gamma   90.00
#
_symmetry.space_group_name_H-M   'P 1'
#
loop_
_entity.id
_entity.type
_entity.pdbx_description
1 polymer ?
#
loop_
_entity_poly.entity_id
_entity_poly.type
_entity_poly.pdbx_seq_one_letter_code
_entity_poly.pdbx_strand_id
1 'polypeptide(L)'
;MGSNQVWTLVDPPKGVRLVGCKWVYKRKLEADGEVTAFKARLVAKGYTQRPGVDFEETYLPVAMAKSIRILLAIAAWYDYEIWQMDVKTAFLNGFVEEEIFMDQPEGFTTVGEEQMSLTL
;
A
#
# COMPACT_ATOMS: atom_id res chain seq x y z
N MET A 1 13.18 13.12 13.28
CA MET A 1 12.51 12.10 12.45
C MET A 1 11.17 11.84 13.09
N GLY A 2 10.07 12.22 12.44
CA GLY A 2 8.75 11.87 12.97
C GLY A 2 8.63 10.35 12.96
N SER A 3 8.52 9.75 14.14
CA SER A 3 8.17 8.35 14.29
C SER A 3 6.71 8.22 13.90
N ASN A 4 6.45 8.04 12.61
CA ASN A 4 5.17 7.47 12.22
C ASN A 4 5.19 6.07 12.83
N GLN A 5 4.37 5.84 13.85
CA GLN A 5 4.23 4.56 14.52
C GLN A 5 3.42 3.63 13.61
N VAL A 6 4.02 3.26 12.47
CA VAL A 6 3.36 2.55 11.38
C VAL A 6 3.23 1.06 11.67
N TRP A 7 3.99 0.53 12.64
CA TRP A 7 3.87 -0.86 13.06
C TRP A 7 4.33 -1.07 14.50
N THR A 8 3.89 -2.16 15.11
CA THR A 8 4.42 -2.69 16.37
C THR A 8 4.86 -4.14 16.21
N LEU A 9 5.88 -4.52 16.98
CA LEU A 9 6.43 -5.87 16.98
C LEU A 9 5.68 -6.70 18.03
N VAL A 10 5.04 -7.78 17.59
CA VAL A 10 4.13 -8.60 18.41
C VAL A 10 4.33 -10.09 18.14
N ASP A 11 4.05 -10.93 19.13
CA ASP A 11 3.97 -12.38 18.92
C ASP A 11 2.84 -12.70 17.92
N PRO A 12 3.12 -13.50 16.87
CA PRO A 12 2.11 -13.81 15.87
C PRO A 12 0.95 -14.60 16.51
N PRO A 13 -0.31 -14.18 16.29
CA PRO A 13 -1.45 -14.90 16.82
C PRO A 13 -1.53 -16.32 16.23
N LYS A 14 -1.93 -17.30 17.04
CA LYS A 14 -2.03 -18.69 16.60
C LYS A 14 -3.07 -18.82 15.49
N GLY A 15 -2.65 -19.39 14.35
CA GLY A 15 -3.54 -19.63 13.21
C GLY A 15 -3.65 -18.48 12.21
N VAL A 16 -2.97 -17.34 12.46
CA VAL A 16 -2.89 -16.24 11.50
C VAL A 16 -1.81 -16.50 10.46
N ARG A 17 -2.13 -16.19 9.20
CA ARG A 17 -1.19 -16.32 8.10
C ARG A 17 -0.47 -14.99 7.88
N LEU A 18 0.82 -14.97 8.19
CA LEU A 18 1.65 -13.79 8.00
C LEU A 18 1.79 -13.44 6.51
N VAL A 19 1.70 -12.14 6.22
CA VAL A 19 1.99 -11.58 4.90
C VAL A 19 3.50 -11.45 4.79
N GLY A 20 4.10 -12.14 3.83
CA GLY A 20 5.53 -11.98 3.61
C GLY A 20 5.86 -10.59 3.06
N CYS A 21 7.08 -10.12 3.30
CA CYS A 21 7.58 -8.87 2.73
C CYS A 21 8.84 -9.06 1.90
N LYS A 22 9.23 -8.02 1.14
CA LYS A 22 10.49 -7.98 0.38
C LYS A 22 10.95 -6.54 0.21
N TRP A 23 12.27 -6.34 0.26
CA TRP A 23 12.91 -5.10 -0.16
C TRP A 23 13.00 -4.96 -1.68
N VAL A 24 12.54 -3.83 -2.20
CA VAL A 24 12.65 -3.43 -3.61
C VAL A 24 13.56 -2.22 -3.71
N TYR A 25 14.73 -2.43 -4.30
CA TYR A 25 15.71 -1.37 -4.49
C TYR A 25 15.60 -0.78 -5.90
N LYS A 26 15.59 0.55 -6.00
CA LYS A 26 15.56 1.25 -7.28
C LYS A 26 16.56 2.40 -7.28
N ARG A 27 17.39 2.46 -8.33
CA ARG A 27 18.19 3.64 -8.66
C ARG A 27 17.33 4.60 -9.47
N LYS A 28 17.30 5.87 -9.05
CA LYS A 28 16.74 6.96 -9.83
C LYS A 28 17.88 7.57 -10.63
N LEU A 29 17.73 7.56 -11.95
CA LEU A 29 18.67 8.15 -12.89
C LEU A 29 18.09 9.46 -13.41
N GLU A 30 18.94 10.43 -13.68
CA GLU A 30 18.60 11.62 -14.47
C GLU A 30 18.69 11.31 -15.97
N ALA A 31 18.28 12.28 -16.79
CA ALA A 31 18.26 12.12 -18.25
C ALA A 31 19.64 11.87 -18.87
N ASP A 32 20.70 12.32 -18.20
CA ASP A 32 22.11 12.12 -18.56
C ASP A 32 22.68 10.77 -18.10
N GLY A 33 21.92 10.00 -17.32
CA GLY A 33 22.33 8.70 -16.78
C GLY A 33 23.01 8.76 -15.41
N GLU A 34 23.18 9.93 -14.80
CA GLU A 34 23.71 10.03 -13.43
C GLU A 34 22.70 9.56 -12.38
N VAL A 35 23.20 8.93 -11.31
CA VAL A 35 22.35 8.43 -10.22
C VAL A 35 22.04 9.57 -9.25
N THR A 36 20.79 10.03 -9.20
CA THR A 36 20.38 11.05 -8.23
C THR A 36 19.87 10.51 -6.91
N ALA A 37 19.37 9.27 -6.88
CA ALA A 37 18.91 8.69 -5.63
C ALA A 37 18.89 7.16 -5.66
N PHE A 38 19.16 6.56 -4.50
CA PHE A 38 18.84 5.17 -4.22
C PHE A 38 17.55 5.13 -3.39
N LYS A 39 16.55 4.38 -3.83
CA LYS A 39 15.27 4.20 -3.13
C LYS A 39 15.14 2.77 -2.67
N ALA A 40 14.82 2.57 -1.39
CA ALA A 40 14.46 1.28 -0.81
C ALA A 40 12.96 1.25 -0.48
N ARG A 41 12.27 0.31 -1.12
CA ARG A 41 10.88 -0.14 -0.97
C ARG A 41 10.68 -1.29 0.01
N LEU A 42 10.04 -1.15 1.17
CA LEU A 42 9.47 -2.35 1.80
C LEU A 42 8.10 -2.62 1.19
N VAL A 43 7.88 -3.82 0.65
CA VAL A 43 6.65 -4.16 -0.08
C VAL A 43 6.11 -5.50 0.43
N ALA A 44 4.81 -5.54 0.71
CA ALA A 44 4.07 -6.76 1.02
C ALA A 44 3.95 -7.68 -0.21
N LYS A 45 4.09 -8.98 0.00
CA LYS A 45 3.92 -10.03 -1.02
C LYS A 45 2.42 -10.30 -1.20
N GLY A 46 1.74 -9.48 -2.01
CA GLY A 46 0.28 -9.55 -2.20
C GLY A 46 -0.29 -10.82 -2.85
N TYR A 47 0.55 -11.79 -3.22
CA TYR A 47 0.10 -13.08 -3.78
C TYR A 47 -0.26 -14.12 -2.72
N THR A 48 -0.12 -13.80 -1.44
CA THR A 48 -0.43 -14.74 -0.35
C THR A 48 -1.91 -14.78 0.00
N GLN A 49 -2.69 -13.76 -0.37
CA GLN A 49 -4.11 -13.65 -0.02
C GLN A 49 -5.00 -14.53 -0.91
N ARG A 50 -6.01 -15.16 -0.32
CA ARG A 50 -7.02 -15.99 -0.99
C ARG A 50 -8.41 -15.34 -0.92
N PRO A 51 -9.10 -15.18 -2.06
CA PRO A 51 -10.49 -14.72 -2.07
C PRO A 51 -11.39 -15.62 -1.20
N GLY A 52 -12.29 -15.01 -0.43
CA GLY A 52 -13.24 -15.70 0.45
C GLY A 52 -12.62 -16.30 1.72
N VAL A 53 -11.33 -16.08 1.97
CA VAL A 53 -10.64 -16.48 3.20
C VAL A 53 -9.92 -15.28 3.81
N ASP A 54 -9.09 -14.61 3.02
CA ASP A 54 -8.26 -13.48 3.45
C ASP A 54 -8.86 -12.11 3.04
N PHE A 55 -9.84 -12.10 2.13
CA PHE A 55 -10.65 -10.92 1.77
C PHE A 55 -11.96 -11.37 1.10
N GLU A 56 -13.06 -10.65 1.32
CA GLU A 56 -14.35 -10.96 0.70
C GLU A 56 -14.48 -10.42 -0.72
N GLU A 57 -13.94 -9.22 -0.99
CA GLU A 57 -14.07 -8.56 -2.28
C GLU A 57 -12.80 -7.80 -2.72
N THR A 58 -12.46 -7.85 -4.03
CA THR A 58 -11.38 -7.03 -4.62
C THR A 58 -11.98 -5.83 -5.36
N TYR A 59 -12.57 -4.88 -4.65
CA TYR A 59 -12.97 -3.62 -5.30
C TYR A 59 -11.78 -2.66 -5.32
N LEU A 60 -11.08 -2.61 -6.45
CA LEU A 60 -10.33 -1.40 -6.78
C LEU A 60 -11.38 -0.35 -7.21
N PRO A 61 -11.49 0.80 -6.51
CA PRO A 61 -12.42 1.86 -6.90
C PRO A 61 -11.89 2.58 -8.14
N VAL A 62 -11.91 1.90 -9.29
CA VAL A 62 -11.55 2.49 -10.56
C VAL A 62 -12.81 3.10 -11.14
N ALA A 63 -12.87 4.43 -11.14
CA ALA A 63 -13.94 5.15 -11.81
C ALA A 63 -14.01 4.71 -13.28
N MET A 64 -15.18 4.21 -13.71
CA MET A 64 -15.35 3.79 -15.09
C MET A 64 -15.29 5.00 -16.02
N ALA A 65 -14.55 4.88 -17.12
CA ALA A 65 -14.44 5.96 -18.12
C ALA A 65 -15.81 6.42 -18.64
N LYS A 66 -16.81 5.52 -18.70
CA LYS A 66 -18.19 5.87 -19.06
C LYS A 66 -18.80 6.86 -18.06
N SER A 67 -18.66 6.61 -16.76
CA SER A 67 -19.17 7.49 -15.70
C SER A 67 -18.49 8.86 -15.74
N ILE A 68 -17.18 8.90 -15.96
CA ILE A 68 -16.43 10.16 -16.12
C ILE A 68 -16.95 10.95 -17.34
N ARG A 69 -17.17 10.29 -18.48
CA ARG A 69 -17.69 10.94 -19.69
C ARG A 69 -19.11 11.50 -19.50
N ILE A 70 -19.98 10.79 -18.78
CA ILE A 70 -21.32 11.28 -18.46
C ILE A 70 -21.24 12.53 -17.57
N LEU A 71 -20.39 12.50 -16.54
CA LEU A 71 -20.17 13.65 -15.66
C LEU A 71 -19.64 14.87 -16.42
N LEU A 72 -18.67 14.68 -17.32
CA LEU A 72 -18.16 15.73 -18.19
C LEU A 72 -19.25 16.28 -19.14
N ALA A 73 -20.10 15.42 -19.70
CA ALA A 73 -21.19 15.84 -20.59
C ALA A 73 -22.24 16.68 -19.85
N ILE A 74 -22.56 16.31 -18.60
CA ILE A 74 -23.46 17.09 -17.73
C ILE A 74 -22.84 18.45 -17.42
N ALA A 75 -21.57 18.48 -17.02
CA ALA A 75 -20.90 19.74 -16.72
C ALA A 75 -20.84 20.67 -17.93
N ALA A 76 -20.55 20.13 -19.12
CA ALA A 76 -20.56 20.91 -20.35
C ALA A 76 -21.96 21.45 -20.72
N TRP A 77 -23.02 20.68 -20.45
CA TRP A 77 -24.40 21.10 -20.74
C TRP A 77 -24.86 22.24 -19.83
N TYR A 78 -24.51 22.20 -18.55
CA TYR A 78 -24.89 23.21 -17.56
C TYR A 78 -23.84 24.32 -17.37
N ASP A 79 -22.78 24.32 -18.17
CA ASP A 79 -21.65 25.26 -18.08
C ASP A 79 -21.00 25.29 -16.68
N TYR A 80 -20.80 24.11 -16.10
CA TYR A 80 -20.17 23.94 -14.79
C TYR A 80 -18.65 23.86 -14.89
N GLU A 81 -17.99 24.49 -13.93
CA GLU A 81 -16.54 24.36 -13.73
C GLU A 81 -16.23 23.07 -12.95
N ILE A 82 -15.25 22.30 -13.43
CA ILE A 82 -14.78 21.09 -12.76
C ILE A 82 -13.40 21.34 -12.15
N TRP A 83 -13.29 21.04 -10.86
CA TRP A 83 -12.04 21.06 -10.13
C TRP A 83 -11.56 19.63 -9.87
N GLN A 84 -10.33 19.31 -10.28
CA GLN A 84 -9.70 18.03 -10.00
C GLN A 84 -8.75 18.16 -8.82
N MET A 85 -8.91 17.30 -7.82
CA MET A 85 -7.96 17.16 -6.71
C MET A 85 -7.37 15.74 -6.72
N ASP A 86 -6.05 15.66 -6.92
CA ASP A 86 -5.30 14.42 -6.74
C ASP A 86 -4.72 14.38 -5.32
N VAL A 87 -5.24 13.47 -4.50
CA VAL A 87 -4.81 13.32 -3.10
C VAL A 87 -3.54 12.47 -3.07
N LYS A 88 -2.43 13.10 -2.69
CA LYS A 88 -1.18 12.37 -2.42
C LYS A 88 -1.45 11.32 -1.35
N THR A 89 -0.99 10.09 -1.60
CA THR A 89 -1.11 8.96 -0.66
C THR A 89 -2.55 8.57 -0.30
N ALA A 90 -3.51 8.73 -1.22
CA ALA A 90 -4.91 8.31 -0.98
C ALA A 90 -5.03 6.85 -0.47
N PHE A 91 -4.20 5.94 -0.98
CA PHE A 91 -4.15 4.54 -0.51
C PHE A 91 -3.75 4.40 0.97
N LEU A 92 -2.87 5.26 1.48
CA LEU A 92 -2.41 5.18 2.87
C LEU A 92 -3.40 5.79 3.88
N ASN A 93 -4.43 6.48 3.39
CA ASN A 93 -5.47 7.10 4.23
C ASN A 93 -6.78 6.32 4.17
N GLY A 94 -6.81 5.16 3.51
CA GLY A 94 -7.95 4.26 3.55
C GLY A 94 -8.05 3.61 4.94
N PHE A 95 -9.28 3.54 5.47
CA PHE A 95 -9.53 2.74 6.66
C PHE A 95 -9.41 1.25 6.29
N VAL A 96 -8.66 0.49 7.07
CA VAL A 96 -8.51 -0.96 6.93
C VAL A 96 -9.16 -1.58 8.16
N GLU A 97 -10.23 -2.34 7.97
CA GLU A 97 -10.93 -3.04 9.06
C GLU A 97 -10.17 -4.30 9.52
N GLU A 98 -9.33 -4.85 8.64
CA GLU A 98 -8.63 -6.11 8.83
C GLU A 98 -7.29 -5.89 9.54
N GLU A 99 -7.02 -6.69 10.58
CA GLU A 99 -5.69 -6.74 11.19
C GLU A 99 -4.71 -7.51 10.29
N ILE A 100 -3.67 -6.82 9.83
CA ILE A 100 -2.67 -7.39 8.92
C ILE A 100 -1.36 -7.60 9.68
N PHE A 101 -0.94 -8.87 9.75
CA PHE A 101 0.34 -9.27 10.30
C PHE A 101 1.33 -9.56 9.18
N MET A 102 2.54 -9.01 9.29
CA MET A 102 3.60 -9.11 8.28
C MET A 102 4.84 -9.77 8.88
N ASP A 103 5.53 -10.58 8.07
CA ASP A 103 6.85 -11.11 8.41
C ASP A 103 7.85 -9.96 8.65
N GLN A 104 8.77 -10.16 9.59
CA GLN A 104 9.88 -9.23 9.77
C GLN A 104 10.74 -9.14 8.49
N PRO A 105 11.13 -7.93 8.07
CA PRO A 105 11.97 -7.77 6.90
C PRO A 105 13.37 -8.35 7.13
N GLU A 106 13.95 -8.91 6.07
CA GLU A 106 15.35 -9.36 6.09
C GLU A 106 16.27 -8.22 6.56
N GLY A 107 17.10 -8.53 7.56
CA GLY A 107 18.03 -7.58 8.18
C GLY A 107 17.46 -6.80 9.38
N PHE A 108 16.20 -7.03 9.78
CA PHE A 108 15.58 -6.43 10.96
C PHE A 108 15.50 -7.37 12.16
N THR A 109 15.64 -8.68 11.95
CA THR A 109 15.57 -9.68 13.03
C THR A 109 16.73 -9.54 14.02
N THR A 110 16.41 -9.43 15.30
CA THR A 110 17.36 -9.42 16.43
C THR A 110 17.35 -10.78 17.14
N VAL A 111 18.46 -11.12 17.82
CA VAL A 111 18.58 -12.38 18.54
C VAL A 111 17.55 -12.42 19.68
N GLY A 112 16.62 -13.37 19.62
CA GLY A 112 15.54 -13.55 20.59
C GLY A 112 14.16 -13.08 20.12
N GLU A 113 14.09 -12.31 19.03
CA GLU A 113 12.85 -11.75 18.48
C GLU A 113 12.52 -12.33 17.10
N GLU A 114 13.24 -13.36 16.66
CA GLU A 114 13.18 -13.90 15.30
C GLU A 114 11.80 -14.44 14.89
N GLN A 115 10.97 -14.81 15.87
CA GLN A 115 9.63 -15.36 15.65
C GLN A 115 8.52 -14.31 15.73
N MET A 116 8.84 -13.05 16.04
CA MET A 116 7.85 -12.00 16.12
C MET A 116 7.39 -11.52 14.75
N SER A 117 6.23 -10.88 14.70
CA SER A 117 5.58 -10.33 13.51
C SER A 117 5.32 -8.84 13.66
N LEU A 118 5.25 -8.13 12.54
CA LEU A 118 4.88 -6.72 12.51
C LEU A 118 3.37 -6.61 12.30
N THR A 119 2.65 -5.92 13.19
CA THR A 119 1.25 -5.53 12.95
C THR A 119 1.20 -4.09 12.47
N LEU A 120 0.40 -3.82 11.43
CA LEU A 120 0.14 -2.50 10.85
C LEU A 120 -1.03 -1.80 11.56
#